data_AF-A0AA38H3P4-F1
#
_entry.id   AF-A0AA38H3P4-F1
#
_cell.length_a   1.000
_cell.length_b   1.000
_cell.length_c   1.000
_cell.angle_alpha   90.00
_cell.angle_beta   90.00
_cell.angle_gamma   90.00
#
_symmetry.space_group_name_H-M   'P 1'
#
loop_
_entity.id
_entity.type
_entity.pdbx_description
1 polymer ?
#
loop_
_entity_poly.entity_id
_entity_poly.type
_entity_poly.pdbx_seq_one_letter_code
_entity_poly.pdbx_strand_id
1 'polypeptide(L)'
;GSGVPLEFDSMYLQATVANIAPSEHLTFNHREVPTKNPKHNIPLYIEVVVTRRKIKQVLVDNGSGFNICTLKLVKQLGHTEADLESHIITITAYDNVERESAGTITLSME
;
A
#
# COMPACT_ATOMS: atom_id res chain seq x y z
N GLY A 1 9.63 -28.25 -0.09
CA GLY A 1 9.98 -28.31 -1.53
C GLY A 1 9.97 -26.90 -2.06
N SER A 2 11.06 -26.49 -2.69
CA SER A 2 11.38 -25.13 -3.12
C SER A 2 10.29 -24.50 -4.00
N GLY A 3 9.61 -23.47 -3.48
CA GLY A 3 8.78 -22.55 -4.26
C GLY A 3 9.49 -21.23 -4.56
N VAL A 4 10.82 -21.17 -4.36
CA VAL A 4 11.62 -20.04 -4.84
C VAL A 4 11.90 -20.31 -6.32
N PRO A 5 11.47 -19.43 -7.25
CA PRO A 5 11.90 -19.52 -8.63
C PRO A 5 13.43 -19.48 -8.66
N LEU A 6 14.03 -20.54 -9.19
CA LEU A 6 15.45 -20.55 -9.52
C LEU A 6 15.61 -19.58 -10.69
N GLU A 7 16.39 -18.53 -10.44
CA GLU A 7 16.73 -17.43 -11.35
C GLU A 7 15.62 -16.38 -11.59
N PHE A 8 15.73 -15.27 -10.86
CA PHE A 8 15.23 -13.99 -11.35
C PHE A 8 16.13 -13.54 -12.51
N ASP A 9 15.67 -13.70 -13.74
CA ASP A 9 16.39 -13.18 -14.91
C ASP A 9 16.35 -11.65 -14.89
N SER A 10 17.53 -11.05 -14.69
CA SER A 10 17.76 -9.61 -14.71
C SER A 10 17.23 -8.96 -15.99
N MET A 11 17.23 -9.70 -17.10
CA MET A 11 16.71 -9.23 -18.38
C MET A 11 15.18 -9.14 -18.37
N TYR A 12 14.50 -10.06 -17.69
CA TYR A 12 13.05 -10.04 -17.49
C TYR A 12 12.61 -8.90 -16.56
N LEU A 13 13.39 -8.65 -15.50
CA LEU A 13 13.17 -7.51 -14.62
C LEU A 13 13.42 -6.19 -15.37
N GLN A 14 14.51 -6.08 -16.13
CA GLN A 14 14.79 -4.88 -16.93
C GLN A 14 13.71 -4.63 -17.99
N ALA A 15 13.22 -5.67 -18.68
CA ALA A 15 12.15 -5.55 -19.65
C ALA A 15 10.83 -5.13 -18.99
N THR A 16 10.56 -5.61 -17.78
CA THR A 16 9.38 -5.20 -17.00
C THR A 16 9.50 -3.74 -16.57
N VAL A 17 10.66 -3.32 -16.07
CA VAL A 17 10.93 -1.94 -15.63
C VAL A 17 10.97 -0.95 -16.79
N ALA A 18 11.46 -1.37 -17.96
CA ALA A 18 11.57 -0.53 -19.16
C ALA A 18 10.22 -0.32 -19.88
N ASN A 19 9.26 -1.22 -19.70
CA ASN A 19 7.90 -1.10 -20.27
C ASN A 19 6.93 -0.33 -19.36
N ILE A 20 7.37 0.06 -18.17
CA ILE A 20 6.65 1.01 -17.35
C ILE A 20 6.93 2.39 -17.94
N ALA A 21 5.88 3.02 -18.50
CA ALA A 21 5.94 4.41 -18.92
C ALA A 21 6.57 5.28 -17.81
N PRO A 22 7.26 6.39 -18.13
CA PRO A 22 7.82 7.27 -17.12
C PRO A 22 6.69 8.02 -16.40
N SER A 23 6.01 7.35 -15.48
CA SER A 23 4.93 7.89 -14.67
C SER A 23 5.18 7.50 -13.21
N GLU A 24 5.74 8.44 -12.45
CA GLU A 24 5.64 8.53 -10.98
C GLU A 24 5.93 7.23 -10.19
N HIS A 25 7.12 6.66 -10.36
CA HIS A 25 7.57 5.55 -9.52
C HIS A 25 8.44 6.06 -8.37
N LEU A 26 8.04 5.75 -7.13
CA LEU A 26 8.91 5.91 -5.97
C LEU A 26 9.87 4.72 -5.94
N THR A 27 11.14 4.98 -6.23
CA THR A 27 12.21 3.98 -6.16
C THR A 27 13.19 4.31 -5.05
N PHE A 28 13.78 3.29 -4.44
CA PHE A 28 14.84 3.44 -3.45
C PHE A 28 16.14 2.89 -4.03
N ASN A 29 17.21 3.67 -3.95
CA ASN A 29 18.53 3.19 -4.32
C ASN A 29 19.21 2.47 -3.14
N HIS A 30 20.26 1.69 -3.41
CA HIS A 30 20.95 0.91 -2.37
C HIS A 30 21.61 1.76 -1.27
N ARG A 31 21.78 3.08 -1.48
CA ARG A 31 22.31 4.01 -0.48
C ARG A 31 21.22 4.52 0.47
N GLU A 32 19.96 4.51 0.03
CA GLU A 32 18.79 4.92 0.82
C GLU A 32 18.22 3.75 1.64
N VAL A 33 18.51 2.51 1.23
CA VAL A 33 18.17 1.31 1.99
C VAL A 33 19.19 1.12 3.12
N PRO A 34 18.78 1.02 4.39
CA PRO A 34 19.71 0.85 5.50
C PRO A 34 20.62 -0.39 5.33
N THR A 35 21.93 -0.18 5.35
CA THR A 35 22.97 -1.21 5.09
C THR A 35 23.19 -2.20 6.23
N LYS A 36 22.63 -1.93 7.42
CA LYS A 36 22.73 -2.80 8.60
C LYS A 36 21.36 -3.37 8.92
N ASN A 37 21.23 -4.69 8.81
CA ASN A 37 20.03 -5.45 9.10
C ASN A 37 19.51 -5.22 10.55
N PRO A 38 18.34 -4.60 10.79
CA PRO A 38 17.81 -4.43 12.13
C PRO A 38 16.39 -5.00 12.24
N LYS A 39 16.20 -6.30 11.99
CA LYS A 39 14.87 -6.92 11.84
C LYS A 39 14.11 -6.31 10.64
N HIS A 40 13.88 -7.11 9.60
CA HIS A 40 13.20 -6.72 8.36
C HIS A 40 11.70 -6.36 8.49
N ASN A 41 11.26 -5.85 9.65
CA ASN A 41 9.87 -5.55 9.96
C ASN A 41 9.63 -4.07 10.29
N ILE A 42 10.57 -3.15 9.98
CA ILE A 42 10.29 -1.72 10.14
C ILE A 42 9.42 -1.28 8.95
N PRO A 43 8.16 -0.90 9.17
CA PRO A 43 7.27 -0.54 8.07
C PRO A 43 7.69 0.80 7.46
N LEU A 44 7.58 0.92 6.14
CA LEU A 44 7.79 2.19 5.46
C LEU A 44 6.54 3.05 5.62
N TYR A 45 6.69 4.17 6.33
CA TYR A 45 5.62 5.14 6.50
C TYR A 45 5.89 6.41 5.70
N ILE A 46 4.87 6.89 5.02
CA ILE A 46 4.87 8.19 4.35
C ILE A 46 3.86 9.13 5.00
N GLU A 47 3.98 10.40 4.66
CA GLU A 47 2.99 11.42 4.96
C GLU A 47 2.32 11.81 3.64
N VAL A 48 0.99 11.85 3.63
CA VAL A 48 0.20 12.22 2.46
C VAL A 48 -0.75 13.34 2.81
N VAL A 49 -1.15 14.12 1.82
CA VAL A 49 -2.23 15.09 1.95
C VAL A 49 -3.44 14.55 1.20
N VAL A 50 -4.57 14.43 1.88
CA VAL A 50 -5.85 13.99 1.32
C VAL A 50 -6.89 15.03 1.72
N THR A 51 -7.66 15.55 0.76
CA THR A 51 -8.70 16.57 1.01
C THR A 51 -8.20 17.74 1.90
N ARG A 52 -6.99 18.24 1.63
CA ARG A 52 -6.30 19.31 2.39
C ARG A 52 -5.96 18.97 3.85
N ARG A 53 -6.06 17.70 4.23
CA ARG A 53 -5.69 17.18 5.55
C ARG A 53 -4.41 16.35 5.44
N LYS A 54 -3.49 16.59 6.36
CA LYS A 54 -2.22 15.87 6.45
C LYS A 54 -2.41 14.57 7.22
N ILE A 55 -2.17 13.44 6.58
CA ILE A 55 -2.22 12.10 7.19
C ILE A 55 -0.78 11.63 7.36
N LYS A 56 -0.38 11.44 8.63
CA LYS A 56 0.93 10.91 8.99
C LYS A 56 0.86 9.40 9.11
N GLN A 57 2.01 8.75 8.99
CA GLN A 57 2.16 7.31 9.24
C GLN A 57 1.30 6.44 8.32
N VAL A 58 1.19 6.82 7.04
CA VAL A 58 0.55 5.97 6.03
C VAL A 58 1.52 4.88 5.63
N LEU A 59 1.11 3.62 5.84
CA LEU A 59 1.91 2.46 5.49
C LEU A 59 1.96 2.30 3.97
N VAL A 60 3.16 2.16 3.43
CA VAL A 60 3.37 1.68 2.06
C VAL A 60 3.39 0.15 2.11
N ASP A 61 2.31 -0.47 1.67
CA ASP A 61 2.15 -1.91 1.59
C ASP A 61 2.04 -2.35 0.13
N ASN A 62 3.07 -3.02 -0.38
CA ASN A 62 3.11 -3.57 -1.74
C ASN A 62 2.48 -4.96 -1.85
N GLY A 63 2.11 -5.58 -0.74
CA GLY A 63 1.43 -6.88 -0.70
C GLY A 63 -0.09 -6.76 -0.78
N SER A 64 -0.64 -5.56 -0.60
CA SER A 64 -2.07 -5.29 -0.66
C SER A 64 -2.53 -4.87 -2.06
N GLY A 65 -3.66 -5.45 -2.53
CA GLY A 65 -4.29 -5.07 -3.80
C GLY A 65 -5.19 -3.83 -3.72
N PHE A 66 -5.46 -3.32 -2.52
CA PHE A 66 -6.32 -2.17 -2.26
C PHE A 66 -5.71 -1.25 -1.20
N ASN A 67 -6.04 0.05 -1.29
CA ASN A 67 -5.80 0.99 -0.19
C ASN A 67 -6.80 0.72 0.93
N ILE A 68 -6.31 0.36 2.11
CA ILE A 68 -7.15 0.10 3.28
C ILE A 68 -7.02 1.27 4.25
N CYS A 69 -8.15 1.79 4.72
CA CYS A 69 -8.18 2.79 5.77
C CYS A 69 -9.09 2.36 6.92
N THR A 70 -8.87 2.95 8.10
CA THR A 70 -9.74 2.72 9.25
C THR A 70 -10.96 3.64 9.19
N LEU A 71 -12.10 3.21 9.73
CA LEU A 71 -13.28 4.07 9.92
C LEU A 71 -12.96 5.33 10.75
N LYS A 72 -11.95 5.26 11.63
CA LYS A 72 -11.45 6.43 12.36
C LYS A 72 -10.87 7.47 11.41
N LEU A 73 -10.09 7.06 10.41
CA LEU A 73 -9.52 7.96 9.42
C LEU A 73 -10.63 8.59 8.55
N VAL A 74 -11.61 7.81 8.11
CA VAL A 74 -12.80 8.31 7.40
C VAL A 74 -13.47 9.44 8.19
N LYS A 75 -13.69 9.25 9.51
CA LYS A 75 -14.23 10.27 10.41
C LYS A 75 -13.33 11.50 10.54
N GLN A 76 -12.01 11.33 10.62
CA GLN A 76 -11.06 12.44 10.66
C GLN A 76 -11.01 13.26 9.36
N LEU A 77 -11.33 12.62 8.23
CA LEU A 77 -11.43 13.30 6.94
C LEU A 77 -12.74 14.09 6.78
N GLY A 78 -13.71 13.89 7.69
CA GLY A 78 -15.00 14.57 7.68
C GLY A 78 -16.13 13.74 7.06
N HIS A 79 -15.92 12.44 6.89
CA HIS A 79 -16.90 11.50 6.36
C HIS A 79 -17.45 10.58 7.46
N THR A 80 -18.55 9.93 7.17
CA THR A 80 -19.24 8.97 8.04
C THR A 80 -19.44 7.65 7.32
N GLU A 81 -19.92 6.64 8.04
CA GLU A 81 -20.24 5.34 7.45
C GLU A 81 -21.39 5.42 6.42
N ALA A 82 -22.22 6.47 6.50
CA ALA A 82 -23.29 6.72 5.51
C ALA A 82 -22.76 7.21 4.16
N ASP A 83 -21.51 7.70 4.12
CA ASP A 83 -20.84 8.15 2.88
C ASP A 83 -20.13 6.99 2.16
N LEU A 84 -20.16 5.78 2.73
CA LEU A 84 -19.55 4.60 2.13
C LEU A 84 -20.48 3.99 1.08
N GLU A 85 -19.92 3.64 -0.07
CA GLU A 85 -20.59 2.82 -1.06
C GLU A 85 -20.72 1.39 -0.52
N SER A 86 -21.88 0.77 -0.75
CA SER A 86 -22.20 -0.62 -0.33
C SER A 86 -21.46 -1.69 -1.14
N HIS A 87 -20.19 -1.46 -1.43
CA HIS A 87 -19.27 -2.42 -2.02
C HIS A 87 -18.42 -3.02 -0.89
N ILE A 88 -18.81 -4.21 -0.44
CA ILE A 88 -18.13 -4.94 0.63
C ILE A 88 -17.04 -5.81 0.02
N ILE A 89 -15.81 -5.65 0.50
CA ILE A 89 -14.64 -6.44 0.10
C ILE A 89 -14.20 -7.27 1.31
N THR A 90 -14.02 -8.58 1.10
CA THR A 90 -13.40 -9.47 2.08
C THR A 90 -11.89 -9.36 2.00
N ILE A 91 -11.27 -9.05 3.13
CA ILE A 91 -9.82 -8.87 3.27
C ILE A 91 -9.29 -10.00 4.15
N THR A 92 -8.44 -10.85 3.58
CA THR A 92 -7.69 -11.85 4.34
C THR A 92 -6.42 -11.19 4.87
N ALA A 93 -6.32 -11.04 6.19
CA ALA A 93 -5.13 -10.50 6.81
C ALA A 93 -4.03 -11.57 6.95
N TYR A 94 -2.85 -11.14 7.41
CA TYR A 94 -1.68 -12.01 7.57
C TYR A 94 -1.90 -13.20 8.52
N ASP A 95 -2.82 -13.06 9.48
CA ASP A 95 -3.24 -14.12 10.39
C ASP A 95 -4.16 -15.17 9.72
N ASN A 96 -4.40 -15.06 8.40
CA ASN A 96 -5.40 -15.79 7.63
C ASN A 96 -6.83 -15.58 8.13
N VAL A 97 -7.07 -14.54 8.91
CA VAL A 97 -8.41 -14.17 9.34
C VAL A 97 -9.02 -13.24 8.31
N GLU A 98 -10.16 -13.65 7.79
CA GLU A 98 -10.99 -12.84 6.90
C GLU A 98 -11.74 -11.77 7.69
N ARG A 99 -11.78 -10.56 7.16
CA ARG A 99 -12.55 -9.44 7.68
C ARG A 99 -13.27 -8.75 6.53
N GLU A 100 -14.53 -8.39 6.75
CA GLU A 100 -15.30 -7.61 5.78
C GLU A 100 -15.03 -6.11 5.97
N SER A 101 -14.86 -5.40 4.87
CA SER A 101 -14.85 -3.93 4.87
C SER A 101 -16.24 -3.39 5.23
N ALA A 102 -16.32 -2.19 5.82
CA ALA A 102 -17.61 -1.50 5.99
C ALA A 102 -18.21 -0.97 4.67
N GLY A 103 -17.40 -0.87 3.62
CA GLY A 103 -17.76 -0.31 2.32
C GLY A 103 -16.52 0.29 1.65
N THR A 104 -16.74 1.00 0.54
CA THR A 104 -15.67 1.74 -0.16
C THR A 104 -15.95 3.23 -0.15
N ILE A 105 -14.91 4.04 -0.24
CA ILE A 105 -15.02 5.50 -0.34
C ILE A 105 -14.04 6.02 -1.38
N THR A 106 -14.53 6.89 -2.25
CA THR A 106 -13.69 7.61 -3.20
C THR A 106 -13.29 8.95 -2.60
N LEU A 107 -11.99 9.12 -2.34
CA LEU A 107 -11.44 10.37 -1.81
C LEU A 107 -10.82 11.17 -2.97
N SER A 108 -11.19 12.45 -3.07
CA SER A 108 -10.57 13.35 -4.04
C SER A 108 -9.20 13.79 -3.51
N MET A 109 -8.16 13.57 -4.32
CA MET A 109 -6.81 14.08 -4.09
C MET A 109 -6.72 15.40 -4.87
N GLU A 110 -6.81 16.52 -4.17
CA GLU A 110 -6.52 17.86 -4.73
C GLU A 110 -5.04 18.21 -4.56
#